data_AF-A0A497I445-F1
#
_entry.id   AF-A0A497I445-F1
#
_cell.length_a   1.000
_cell.length_b   1.000
_cell.length_c   1.000
_cell.angle_alpha   90.00
_cell.angle_beta   90.00
_cell.angle_gamma   90.00
#
_symmetry.space_group_name_H-M   'P 1'
#
loop_
_entity.id
_entity.type
_entity.pdbx_description
1 polymer ?
#
loop_
_entity_poly.entity_id
_entity_poly.type
_entity_poly.pdbx_seq_one_letter_code
_entity_poly.pdbx_strand_id
1 'polypeptide(L)'
;EFEILFEFKYKKGGADARDIKEFLDKLATSYEYGYEENGKHYLKLNIIPVLVAPSFTKDAIEYARKHGVVLLHTWKFSRMLKNEFGINAEFKRIIKTLLKMDEKSWDKELRKLLRVSNKHLIIV
;
A
#
# COMPACT_ATOMS: atom_id res chain seq x y z
N GLU A 1 3.74 14.32 14.81
CA GLU A 1 3.89 12.86 14.63
C GLU A 1 3.78 12.56 13.14
N PHE A 2 4.58 11.62 12.62
CA PHE A 2 4.53 11.22 11.21
C PHE A 2 3.63 10.01 11.05
N GLU A 3 2.85 9.98 9.97
CA GLU A 3 1.97 8.86 9.64
C GLU A 3 2.45 8.23 8.32
N ILE A 4 2.52 6.90 8.28
CA ILE A 4 2.96 6.15 7.09
C ILE A 4 1.74 5.44 6.52
N LEU A 5 1.35 5.78 5.29
CA LEU A 5 0.16 5.24 4.65
C LEU A 5 0.55 4.32 3.51
N PHE A 6 0.03 3.08 3.54
CA PHE A 6 0.33 2.06 2.56
C PHE A 6 -0.83 1.89 1.57
N GLU A 7 -0.59 2.09 0.28
CA GLU A 7 -1.50 1.66 -0.79
C GLU A 7 -0.93 0.40 -1.44
N PHE A 8 -1.75 -0.63 -1.59
CA PHE A 8 -1.35 -1.89 -2.24
C PHE A 8 -1.92 -1.95 -3.67
N LYS A 9 -1.05 -2.01 -4.67
CA LYS A 9 -1.44 -2.21 -6.07
C LYS A 9 -0.89 -3.50 -6.65
N TYR A 10 -1.80 -4.35 -7.11
CA TYR A 10 -1.49 -5.62 -7.74
C TYR A 10 -1.99 -5.65 -9.18
N LYS A 11 -1.13 -5.25 -10.12
CA LYS A 11 -1.45 -5.08 -11.55
C LYS A 11 -0.45 -5.82 -12.44
N LYS A 12 -0.94 -6.46 -13.50
CA LYS A 12 -0.10 -7.08 -14.53
C LYS A 12 0.62 -5.96 -15.30
N GLY A 13 1.95 -6.01 -15.37
CA GLY A 13 2.78 -4.95 -15.97
C GLY A 13 3.37 -3.96 -14.96
N GLY A 14 2.96 -4.02 -13.69
CA GLY A 14 3.41 -3.12 -12.63
C GLY A 14 2.55 -1.87 -12.48
N ALA A 15 2.80 -1.15 -11.39
CA ALA A 15 2.21 0.16 -11.15
C ALA A 15 2.89 1.22 -12.02
N ASP A 16 2.10 2.10 -12.61
CA ASP A 16 2.52 3.19 -13.48
C ASP A 16 2.37 4.58 -12.79
N ALA A 17 2.81 5.65 -13.44
CA ALA A 17 2.73 7.00 -12.86
C ALA A 17 1.29 7.45 -12.53
N ARG A 18 0.28 6.93 -13.24
CA ARG A 18 -1.13 7.27 -12.97
C ARG A 18 -1.60 6.63 -11.68
N ASP A 19 -1.14 5.41 -11.38
CA ASP A 19 -1.45 4.74 -10.12
C ASP A 19 -0.91 5.55 -8.91
N ILE A 20 0.27 6.17 -9.05
CA ILE A 20 0.84 7.05 -8.00
C ILE A 20 0.06 8.36 -7.91
N LYS A 21 -0.26 8.98 -9.05
CA LYS A 21 -1.06 10.20 -9.07
C LYS A 21 -2.42 9.99 -8.40
N GLU A 22 -3.11 8.90 -8.74
CA GLU A 22 -4.40 8.56 -8.12
C GLU A 22 -4.27 8.37 -6.61
N PHE A 23 -3.21 7.72 -6.15
CA PHE A 23 -2.95 7.56 -4.71
C PHE A 23 -2.76 8.91 -4.01
N LEU A 24 -1.95 9.80 -4.58
CA LEU A 24 -1.74 11.13 -4.02
C LEU A 24 -3.01 11.99 -4.05
N ASP A 25 -3.77 11.94 -5.14
CA ASP A 25 -5.04 12.66 -5.29
C ASP A 25 -6.06 12.20 -4.23
N LYS A 26 -6.14 10.89 -3.96
CA LYS A 26 -6.97 10.33 -2.87
C LYS A 26 -6.56 10.85 -1.50
N LEU A 27 -5.25 10.88 -1.22
CA LEU A 27 -4.78 11.35 0.07
C LEU A 27 -5.00 12.86 0.24
N ALA A 28 -4.76 13.65 -0.81
CA ALA A 28 -4.94 15.10 -0.79
C ALA A 28 -6.41 15.52 -0.62
N THR A 29 -7.35 14.70 -1.11
CA THR A 29 -8.80 14.95 -1.00
C THR A 29 -9.42 14.34 0.26
N SER A 30 -8.67 13.56 1.04
CA SER A 30 -9.11 13.03 2.33
C SER A 30 -9.11 14.13 3.39
N TYR A 31 -10.17 14.22 4.19
CA TYR A 31 -10.22 15.11 5.37
C TYR A 31 -9.13 14.77 6.41
N GLU A 32 -8.70 13.51 6.45
CA GLU A 32 -7.73 13.02 7.43
C GLU A 32 -6.29 13.36 7.02
N TYR A 33 -5.96 13.20 5.74
CA TYR A 33 -4.57 13.24 5.27
C TYR A 33 -4.25 14.46 4.40
N GLY A 34 -5.28 15.12 3.88
CA GLY A 34 -5.17 16.28 3.01
C GLY A 34 -5.65 17.57 3.66
N TYR A 35 -5.48 18.66 2.93
CA TYR A 35 -6.06 19.96 3.23
C TYR A 35 -6.32 20.74 1.94
N GLU A 36 -7.20 21.73 2.00
CA GLU A 36 -7.48 22.62 0.89
C GLU A 36 -6.91 24.02 1.17
N GLU A 37 -6.23 24.59 0.19
CA GLU A 37 -5.74 25.96 0.21
C GLU A 37 -5.95 26.59 -1.16
N ASN A 38 -6.66 27.72 -1.22
CA ASN A 38 -6.98 28.44 -2.47
C ASN A 38 -7.64 27.56 -3.56
N GLY A 39 -8.57 26.68 -3.18
CA GLY A 39 -9.27 25.79 -4.11
C GLY A 39 -8.41 24.65 -4.66
N LYS A 40 -7.25 24.38 -4.05
CA LYS A 40 -6.37 23.26 -4.39
C LYS A 40 -6.17 22.34 -3.20
N HIS A 41 -6.15 21.04 -3.47
CA HIS A 41 -5.91 20.01 -2.47
C HIS A 41 -4.42 19.69 -2.36
N TYR A 42 -3.94 19.54 -1.13
CA TYR A 42 -2.57 19.25 -0.80
C TYR A 42 -2.50 18.12 0.24
N LEU A 43 -1.40 17.39 0.22
CA LEU A 43 -1.09 16.39 1.25
C LEU A 43 -0.48 17.08 2.47
N LYS A 44 -0.92 16.73 3.69
CA LYS A 44 -0.28 17.21 4.92
C LYS A 44 1.20 16.76 4.96
N LEU A 45 2.07 17.64 5.44
CA LEU A 45 3.53 17.42 5.43
C LEU A 45 4.01 16.26 6.30
N ASN A 46 3.19 15.80 7.25
CA ASN A 46 3.51 14.70 8.14
C ASN A 46 3.11 13.32 7.59
N ILE A 47 2.55 13.25 6.37
CA ILE A 47 2.12 12.01 5.74
C ILE A 47 3.23 11.48 4.82
N ILE A 48 3.59 10.21 5.01
CA ILE A 48 4.56 9.48 4.19
C ILE A 48 3.80 8.45 3.35
N PRO A 49 3.51 8.74 2.07
CA PRO A 49 2.83 7.80 1.19
C PRO A 49 3.79 6.68 0.72
N VAL A 50 3.37 5.43 0.91
CA VAL A 50 4.09 4.24 0.48
C VAL A 50 3.22 3.44 -0.49
N LEU A 51 3.65 3.32 -1.74
CA LEU A 51 2.99 2.48 -2.73
C LEU A 51 3.68 1.11 -2.78
N VAL A 52 2.92 0.05 -2.50
CA VAL A 52 3.38 -1.33 -2.52
C VAL A 52 2.91 -2.04 -3.79
N ALA A 53 3.82 -2.51 -4.63
CA ALA A 53 3.46 -3.22 -5.87
C ALA A 53 4.48 -4.32 -6.26
N PRO A 54 4.10 -5.31 -7.09
CA PRO A 54 5.05 -6.32 -7.58
C PRO A 54 6.21 -5.72 -8.38
N SER A 55 5.91 -4.73 -9.22
CA SER A 55 6.85 -4.02 -10.08
C SER A 55 6.36 -2.60 -10.33
N PHE A 56 7.29 -1.72 -10.71
CA PHE A 56 7.03 -0.33 -11.07
C PHE A 56 7.61 -0.06 -12.45
N THR A 57 6.92 0.73 -13.24
CA THR A 57 7.44 1.22 -14.53
C THR A 57 8.49 2.32 -14.30
N LYS A 58 9.26 2.69 -15.34
CA LYS A 58 10.29 3.73 -15.22
C LYS A 58 9.69 5.10 -14.88
N ASP A 59 8.59 5.45 -15.55
CA ASP A 59 7.82 6.66 -15.31
C ASP A 59 7.24 6.70 -13.89
N ALA A 60 6.81 5.56 -13.35
CA ALA A 60 6.37 5.48 -11.96
C ALA A 60 7.51 5.83 -10.98
N ILE A 61 8.71 5.29 -11.21
CA ILE A 61 9.87 5.56 -10.36
C ILE A 61 10.25 7.04 -10.40
N GLU A 62 10.25 7.64 -11.58
CA GLU A 62 10.56 9.07 -11.74
C GLU A 62 9.51 9.96 -11.08
N TYR A 63 8.22 9.66 -11.32
CA TYR A 63 7.11 10.39 -10.73
C TYR A 63 7.11 10.29 -9.20
N ALA A 64 7.28 9.09 -8.65
CA ALA A 64 7.36 8.88 -7.21
C ALA A 64 8.49 9.70 -6.56
N ARG A 65 9.68 9.73 -7.17
CA ARG A 65 10.80 10.53 -6.68
C ARG A 65 10.48 12.01 -6.67
N LYS A 66 9.85 12.53 -7.73
CA LYS A 66 9.47 13.95 -7.84
C LYS A 66 8.42 14.35 -6.80
N HIS A 67 7.52 13.43 -6.45
CA HIS A 67 6.36 13.70 -5.61
C HIS A 67 6.46 13.12 -4.18
N GLY A 68 7.64 12.63 -3.77
CA GLY A 68 7.88 12.18 -2.40
C GLY A 68 7.17 10.87 -2.01
N VAL A 69 6.91 9.97 -2.96
CA VAL A 69 6.28 8.68 -2.71
C VAL A 69 7.32 7.58 -2.57
N VAL A 70 7.23 6.80 -1.49
CA VAL A 70 8.09 5.63 -1.28
C VAL A 70 7.55 4.46 -2.09
N LEU A 71 8.37 3.88 -2.94
CA LEU A 71 8.02 2.68 -3.70
C LEU A 71 8.57 1.44 -3.02
N LEU A 72 7.69 0.51 -2.66
CA LEU A 72 8.06 -0.75 -2.01
C LEU A 72 7.63 -1.95 -2.86
N HIS A 73 8.60 -2.76 -3.27
CA HIS A 73 8.26 -4.01 -3.94
C HIS A 73 7.64 -5.02 -2.98
N THR A 74 6.59 -5.73 -3.42
CA THR A 74 5.93 -6.75 -2.59
C THR A 74 6.91 -7.81 -2.06
N TRP A 75 7.90 -8.23 -2.87
CA TRP A 75 8.91 -9.19 -2.42
C TRP A 75 9.82 -8.65 -1.32
N LYS A 76 10.14 -7.34 -1.36
CA LYS A 76 10.91 -6.68 -0.29
C LYS A 76 10.08 -6.62 0.97
N PHE A 77 8.80 -6.25 0.85
CA PHE A 77 7.89 -6.18 1.97
C PHE A 77 7.67 -7.56 2.62
N SER A 78 7.45 -8.62 1.83
CA SER A 78 7.39 -10.01 2.33
C SER A 78 8.65 -10.40 3.10
N ARG A 79 9.83 -10.02 2.59
CA ARG A 79 11.11 -10.32 3.25
C ARG A 79 11.24 -9.57 4.57
N MET A 80 10.85 -8.29 4.62
CA MET A 80 10.81 -7.51 5.87
C MET A 80 9.87 -8.15 6.88
N LEU A 81 8.64 -8.49 6.47
CA LEU A 81 7.66 -9.15 7.34
C LEU A 81 8.16 -10.47 7.91
N LYS A 82 8.86 -11.26 7.09
CA LYS A 82 9.45 -12.53 7.52
C LYS A 82 10.61 -12.32 8.50
N ASN A 83 11.50 -11.39 8.21
CA ASN A 83 12.71 -11.19 9.00
C ASN A 83 12.43 -10.51 10.34
N GLU A 84 11.57 -9.49 10.36
CA GLU A 84 11.28 -8.69 11.55
C GLU A 84 10.19 -9.32 12.41
N PHE A 85 9.21 -9.98 11.80
CA PHE A 85 8.00 -10.44 12.50
C PHE A 85 7.71 -11.94 12.33
N GLY A 86 8.55 -12.69 11.60
CA GLY A 86 8.30 -14.10 11.31
C GLY A 86 7.09 -14.35 10.40
N ILE A 87 6.50 -13.31 9.81
CA ILE A 87 5.28 -13.41 8.99
C ILE A 87 5.66 -13.76 7.55
N ASN A 88 5.23 -14.93 7.08
CA ASN A 88 5.45 -15.35 5.70
C ASN A 88 4.31 -14.89 4.79
N ALA A 89 4.40 -13.65 4.28
CA ALA A 89 3.39 -13.07 3.40
C ALA A 89 3.68 -13.33 1.92
N GLU A 90 3.08 -14.35 1.32
CA GLU A 90 3.14 -14.59 -0.13
C GLU A 90 2.08 -13.75 -0.87
N PHE A 91 2.32 -12.44 -1.05
CA PHE A 91 1.31 -11.51 -1.62
C PHE A 91 0.67 -11.98 -2.94
N LYS A 92 1.44 -12.60 -3.83
CA LYS A 92 0.90 -13.18 -5.07
C LYS A 92 -0.15 -14.25 -4.82
N ARG A 93 0.06 -15.10 -3.81
CA ARG A 93 -0.90 -16.14 -3.41
C ARG A 93 -2.09 -15.52 -2.70
N ILE A 94 -1.83 -14.61 -1.76
CA ILE A 94 -2.86 -13.89 -1.00
C ILE A 94 -3.85 -13.22 -1.96
N ILE A 95 -3.37 -12.36 -2.87
CA ILE A 95 -4.24 -11.66 -3.81
C ILE A 95 -5.02 -12.63 -4.71
N LYS A 96 -4.37 -13.68 -5.23
CA LYS A 96 -5.05 -14.72 -6.03
C LYS A 96 -6.17 -15.44 -5.27
N THR A 97 -6.02 -15.60 -3.96
CA THR A 97 -7.04 -16.20 -3.10
C THR A 97 -8.17 -15.21 -2.84
N LEU A 98 -7.86 -13.97 -2.45
CA LEU A 98 -8.85 -12.93 -2.14
C LEU A 98 -9.73 -12.58 -3.34
N LEU A 99 -9.16 -12.50 -4.54
CA LEU A 99 -9.93 -12.23 -5.78
C LEU A 99 -10.96 -13.32 -6.13
N LYS A 100 -10.95 -14.48 -5.45
CA LYS A 100 -11.88 -15.59 -5.68
C LYS A 100 -12.98 -15.68 -4.62
N MET A 101 -13.04 -14.75 -3.68
CA MET A 101 -13.95 -14.79 -2.54
C MET A 101 -14.54 -13.43 -2.23
N ASP A 102 -15.70 -13.44 -1.60
CA ASP A 102 -16.37 -12.24 -1.14
C ASP A 102 -15.52 -11.50 -0.10
N GLU A 103 -15.55 -10.18 -0.15
CA GLU A 103 -14.80 -9.27 0.73
C GLU A 103 -15.05 -9.56 2.22
N LYS A 104 -16.28 -9.94 2.57
CA LYS A 104 -16.68 -10.33 3.94
C LYS A 104 -15.88 -11.51 4.50
N SER A 105 -15.25 -12.31 3.65
CA SER A 105 -14.45 -13.48 4.03
C SER A 105 -12.94 -13.20 4.08
N TRP A 106 -12.50 -12.02 3.64
CA TRP A 106 -11.07 -11.71 3.49
C TRP A 106 -10.31 -11.77 4.81
N ASP A 107 -10.84 -11.15 5.86
CA ASP A 107 -10.23 -11.12 7.19
C ASP A 107 -9.92 -12.51 7.75
N LYS A 108 -10.92 -13.40 7.67
CA LYS A 108 -10.79 -14.78 8.13
C LYS A 108 -9.71 -15.52 7.36
N GLU A 109 -9.65 -15.32 6.05
CA GLU A 109 -8.68 -16.00 5.20
C GLU A 109 -7.27 -15.40 5.35
N LEU A 110 -7.14 -14.08 5.46
CA LEU A 110 -5.86 -13.40 5.70
C LEU A 110 -5.21 -13.89 7.00
N ARG A 111 -5.99 -14.01 8.08
CA ARG A 111 -5.49 -14.55 9.36
C ARG A 111 -4.91 -15.97 9.21
N LYS A 112 -5.58 -16.83 8.44
CA LYS A 112 -5.10 -18.19 8.16
C LYS A 112 -3.84 -18.19 7.30
N LEU A 113 -3.83 -17.41 6.21
CA LEU A 113 -2.73 -17.37 5.24
C LEU A 113 -1.46 -16.80 5.87
N LEU A 114 -1.60 -15.74 6.67
CA LEU A 114 -0.48 -15.06 7.34
C LEU A 114 -0.05 -15.77 8.63
N ARG A 115 -0.79 -16.80 9.08
CA ARG A 115 -0.55 -17.54 10.33
C ARG A 115 -0.38 -16.64 11.55
N VAL A 116 -1.04 -15.49 11.57
CA VAL A 116 -0.93 -14.53 12.67
C VAL A 116 -1.82 -14.99 13.81
N SER A 117 -1.24 -15.18 15.00
CA SER A 117 -2.03 -15.46 16.21
C SER A 117 -2.93 -14.27 16.55
N ASN A 118 -4.07 -14.50 17.21
CA ASN A 118 -5.10 -13.50 17.53
C ASN A 118 -4.61 -12.24 18.29
N LYS A 119 -3.34 -12.16 18.72
CA LYS A 119 -2.85 -11.10 19.60
C LYS A 119 -2.29 -9.86 18.89
N HIS A 120 -1.96 -9.89 17.59
CA HIS A 120 -1.07 -8.85 17.01
C HIS A 120 -1.51 -8.24 15.67
N LEU A 121 -2.78 -8.35 15.26
CA LEU A 121 -3.23 -7.70 14.03
C LEU A 121 -4.05 -6.44 14.36
N ILE A 122 -3.40 -5.28 14.29
CA ILE A 122 -4.09 -4.02 14.00
C ILE A 122 -3.95 -3.85 12.48
N ILE A 123 -5.06 -4.00 11.76
CA ILE A 123 -5.19 -3.46 10.41
C ILE A 123 -5.97 -2.16 10.61
N VAL A 124 -5.32 -1.03 10.35
CA VAL A 124 -6.01 0.25 10.11
C VAL A 124 -6.09 0.42 8.60
#